data_AF-A0A117PSE9-F1
#
_entry.id   AF-A0A117PSE9-F1
#
_cell.length_a   1.000
_cell.length_b   1.000
_cell.length_c   1.000
_cell.angle_alpha   90.00
_cell.angle_beta   90.00
_cell.angle_gamma   90.00
#
_symmetry.space_group_name_H-M   'P 1'
#
loop_
_entity.id
_entity.type
_entity.pdbx_description
1 polymer ?
#
loop_
_entity_poly.entity_id
_entity_poly.type
_entity_poly.pdbx_seq_one_letter_code
_entity_poly.pdbx_strand_id
1 'polypeptide(L)'
;MTRLRRILEVVEQRSGEKIELRRQSGGYLLDVDPELVDLHRFENLMERSRLVSDDTERARLQKQALSLWRGTPLADLRGGWFSRVREWIERRRLEALSEWARTELRLGRPLTVIEEFGKVVTEQPFAESIIEQLLLALSHAGRPMEALELYASARRRIVDAIGAEPGPSLRRTHEAILREEIEIARPARTHQRVLTGLDEGLSVSP
;
A
#
# COMPACT_ATOMS: atom_id res chain seq x y z
N MET A 1 23.54 -18.53 -22.90
CA MET A 1 22.56 -19.55 -22.48
C MET A 1 23.04 -20.44 -21.35
N THR A 2 24.20 -21.09 -21.46
CA THR A 2 24.81 -21.91 -20.40
C THR A 2 24.96 -21.15 -19.07
N ARG A 3 25.25 -19.85 -19.13
CA ARG A 3 25.40 -19.00 -17.94
C ARG A 3 24.09 -18.76 -17.17
N LEU A 4 22.95 -18.60 -17.87
CA LEU A 4 21.66 -18.40 -17.21
C LEU A 4 21.16 -19.71 -16.59
N ARG A 5 21.30 -20.83 -17.31
CA ARG A 5 20.91 -22.16 -16.82
C ARG A 5 21.68 -22.54 -15.54
N ARG A 6 23.00 -22.27 -15.53
CA ARG A 6 23.86 -22.47 -14.34
C ARG A 6 23.51 -21.56 -13.15
N ILE A 7 23.02 -20.34 -13.41
CA ILE A 7 22.53 -19.46 -12.33
C ILE A 7 21.21 -19.99 -11.77
N LEU A 8 20.30 -20.47 -12.63
CA LEU A 8 19.02 -21.03 -12.21
C LEU A 8 19.19 -22.31 -11.37
N GLU A 9 20.15 -23.17 -11.71
CA GLU A 9 20.51 -24.35 -10.89
C GLU A 9 20.96 -23.96 -9.47
N VAL A 10 21.69 -22.85 -9.31
CA VAL A 10 22.10 -22.32 -8.00
C VAL A 10 20.91 -21.75 -7.22
N VAL A 11 19.93 -21.16 -7.91
CA VAL A 11 18.71 -20.65 -7.28
C VAL A 11 17.83 -21.82 -6.83
N GLU A 12 17.64 -22.83 -7.68
CA GLU A 12 16.88 -24.05 -7.38
C GLU A 12 17.45 -24.77 -6.14
N GLN A 13 18.78 -24.88 -6.02
CA GLN A 13 19.42 -25.46 -4.83
C GLN A 13 19.20 -24.65 -3.54
N ARG A 14 18.93 -23.34 -3.65
CA ARG A 14 18.71 -22.45 -2.50
C ARG A 14 17.24 -22.31 -2.13
N SER A 15 16.34 -22.31 -3.12
CA SER A 15 14.90 -22.25 -2.90
C SER A 15 14.30 -23.62 -2.57
N GLY A 16 14.91 -24.71 -3.03
CA GLY A 16 14.31 -26.05 -2.99
C GLY A 16 13.19 -26.23 -4.02
N GLU A 17 12.94 -25.22 -4.84
CA GLU A 17 11.84 -25.16 -5.81
C GLU A 17 12.38 -25.30 -7.24
N LYS A 18 11.67 -26.10 -8.05
CA LYS A 18 12.09 -26.41 -9.42
C LYS A 18 11.95 -25.19 -10.33
N ILE A 19 13.03 -24.80 -11.01
CA ILE A 19 13.04 -23.69 -11.97
C ILE A 19 13.49 -24.21 -13.34
N GLU A 20 12.58 -24.25 -14.31
CA GLU A 20 12.83 -24.87 -15.61
C GLU A 20 12.85 -23.85 -16.75
N LEU A 21 13.98 -23.74 -17.47
CA LEU A 21 14.06 -22.93 -18.68
C LEU A 21 13.79 -23.79 -19.92
N ARG A 22 12.54 -23.79 -20.38
CA ARG A 22 12.11 -24.56 -21.55
C ARG A 22 12.32 -23.78 -22.84
N ARG A 23 12.79 -24.45 -23.89
CA ARG A 23 12.83 -23.89 -25.25
C ARG A 23 11.48 -24.15 -25.91
N GLN A 24 10.88 -23.12 -26.49
CA GLN A 24 9.64 -23.21 -27.27
C GLN A 24 9.84 -22.58 -28.66
N SER A 25 8.95 -22.88 -29.61
CA SER A 25 8.97 -22.27 -30.93
C SER A 25 8.83 -20.74 -30.80
N GLY A 26 9.91 -20.01 -31.10
CA GLY A 26 9.97 -18.55 -31.00
C GLY A 26 10.72 -18.00 -29.78
N GLY A 27 11.20 -18.83 -28.85
CA GLY A 27 11.99 -18.33 -27.72
C GLY A 27 12.19 -19.30 -26.56
N TYR A 28 12.17 -18.73 -25.35
CA TYR A 28 12.41 -19.44 -24.10
C TYR A 28 11.34 -19.07 -23.08
N LEU A 29 10.87 -20.06 -22.35
CA LEU A 29 9.92 -19.93 -21.26
C LEU A 29 10.64 -20.27 -19.96
N LEU A 30 10.64 -19.34 -19.01
CA LEU A 30 11.05 -19.62 -17.64
C LEU A 30 9.80 -20.10 -16.88
N ASP A 31 9.78 -21.39 -16.54
CA ASP A 31 8.75 -22.01 -15.73
C ASP A 31 9.22 -22.03 -14.27
N VAL A 32 8.54 -21.26 -13.43
CA VAL A 32 8.89 -21.03 -12.04
C VAL A 32 7.62 -20.80 -11.23
N ASP A 33 7.59 -21.27 -9.99
CA ASP A 33 6.50 -20.95 -9.06
C ASP A 33 6.39 -19.41 -8.93
N PRO A 34 5.21 -18.82 -9.22
CA PRO A 34 4.96 -17.39 -9.02
C PRO A 34 5.32 -16.90 -7.61
N GLU A 35 5.23 -17.74 -6.59
CA GLU A 35 5.61 -17.39 -5.21
C GLU A 35 7.12 -17.19 -5.01
N LEU A 36 7.97 -17.49 -6.00
CA LEU A 36 9.38 -17.12 -6.00
C LEU A 36 9.65 -15.75 -6.62
N VAL A 37 8.65 -15.14 -7.26
CA VAL A 37 8.76 -13.84 -7.92
C VAL A 37 8.06 -12.80 -7.06
N ASP A 38 8.83 -11.85 -6.50
CA ASP A 38 8.33 -10.83 -5.57
C ASP A 38 7.14 -10.02 -6.13
N LEU A 39 7.17 -9.68 -7.42
CA LEU A 39 6.04 -9.02 -8.08
C LEU A 39 4.77 -9.87 -8.06
N HIS A 40 4.83 -11.17 -8.37
CA HIS A 40 3.65 -12.03 -8.35
C HIS A 40 3.11 -12.24 -6.94
N ARG A 41 3.99 -12.41 -5.95
CA ARG A 41 3.60 -12.47 -4.54
C ARG A 41 2.91 -11.20 -4.07
N PHE A 42 3.44 -10.05 -4.45
CA PHE A 42 2.85 -8.75 -4.15
C PHE A 42 1.42 -8.66 -4.70
N GLU A 43 1.23 -9.07 -5.96
CA GLU A 43 -0.08 -9.08 -6.62
C GLU A 43 -1.06 -10.01 -5.91
N ASN A 44 -0.62 -11.24 -5.59
CA ASN A 44 -1.44 -12.20 -4.86
C ASN A 44 -1.88 -11.68 -3.48
N LEU A 45 -0.95 -11.08 -2.72
CA LEU A 45 -1.26 -10.51 -1.40
C LEU A 45 -2.25 -9.34 -1.50
N MET A 46 -2.09 -8.47 -2.50
CA MET A 46 -3.03 -7.37 -2.75
C MET A 46 -4.41 -7.90 -3.14
N GLU A 47 -4.50 -8.92 -4.01
CA GLU A 47 -5.76 -9.57 -4.36
C GLU A 47 -6.44 -10.20 -3.15
N ARG A 48 -5.70 -10.98 -2.35
CA ARG A 48 -6.22 -11.58 -1.11
C ARG A 48 -6.71 -10.52 -0.12
N SER A 49 -6.02 -9.39 -0.01
CA SER A 49 -6.44 -8.28 0.85
C SER A 49 -7.81 -7.72 0.44
N ARG A 50 -8.16 -7.76 -0.84
CA ARG A 50 -9.46 -7.27 -1.32
C ARG A 50 -10.62 -8.19 -0.96
N LEU A 51 -10.33 -9.49 -0.78
CA LEU A 51 -11.32 -10.53 -0.46
C LEU A 51 -11.66 -10.64 1.03
N VAL A 52 -10.84 -10.07 1.92
CA VAL A 52 -11.09 -10.14 3.38
C VAL A 52 -12.00 -9.02 3.85
N SER A 53 -13.01 -9.33 4.67
CA SER A 53 -13.93 -8.30 5.20
C SER A 53 -13.38 -7.53 6.41
N ASP A 54 -12.47 -8.14 7.16
CA ASP A 54 -11.84 -7.51 8.33
C ASP A 54 -10.73 -6.55 7.89
N ASP A 55 -10.84 -5.29 8.30
CA ASP A 55 -9.86 -4.26 7.94
C ASP A 55 -8.50 -4.49 8.60
N THR A 56 -8.44 -5.16 9.76
CA THR A 56 -7.15 -5.46 10.42
C THR A 56 -6.35 -6.47 9.61
N GLU A 57 -6.98 -7.57 9.19
CA GLU A 57 -6.36 -8.56 8.32
C GLU A 57 -6.05 -8.00 6.93
N ARG A 58 -6.94 -7.15 6.38
CA ARG A 58 -6.70 -6.43 5.13
C ARG A 58 -5.42 -5.59 5.20
N ALA A 59 -5.27 -4.78 6.24
CA ALA A 59 -4.09 -3.94 6.46
C ALA A 59 -2.82 -4.79 6.61
N ARG A 60 -2.90 -5.92 7.33
CA ARG A 60 -1.79 -6.86 7.49
C ARG A 60 -1.30 -7.41 6.14
N LEU A 61 -2.23 -7.88 5.29
CA LEU A 61 -1.90 -8.40 3.96
C LEU A 61 -1.31 -7.32 3.05
N GLN A 62 -1.89 -6.11 3.06
CA GLN A 62 -1.39 -4.97 2.31
C GLN A 62 0.02 -4.57 2.75
N LYS A 63 0.30 -4.51 4.06
CA LYS A 63 1.64 -4.21 4.58
C LYS A 63 2.65 -5.31 4.23
N GLN A 64 2.22 -6.57 4.26
CA GLN A 64 3.05 -7.70 3.82
C GLN A 64 3.37 -7.63 2.32
N ALA A 65 2.43 -7.18 1.48
CA ALA A 65 2.70 -6.95 0.07
C ALA A 65 3.72 -5.82 -0.11
N LEU A 66 3.52 -4.70 0.59
CA LEU A 66 4.39 -3.52 0.51
C LEU A 66 5.80 -3.77 1.05
N SER A 67 6.01 -4.73 1.95
CA SER A 67 7.35 -5.08 2.45
C SER A 67 8.22 -5.84 1.45
N LEU A 68 7.65 -6.35 0.36
CA LEU A 68 8.41 -7.00 -0.73
C LEU A 68 9.23 -6.00 -1.56
N TRP A 69 8.92 -4.70 -1.44
CA TRP A 69 9.60 -3.63 -2.15
C TRP A 69 10.91 -3.26 -1.48
N ARG A 70 12.03 -3.50 -2.16
CA ARG A 70 13.39 -3.30 -1.62
C ARG A 70 14.13 -2.11 -2.21
N GLY A 71 13.46 -1.33 -3.05
CA GLY A 71 14.05 -0.20 -3.78
C GLY A 71 13.46 -0.11 -5.19
N THR A 72 14.20 0.54 -6.08
CA THR A 72 13.75 0.76 -7.45
C THR A 72 13.68 -0.57 -8.24
N PRO A 73 12.54 -0.91 -8.86
CA PRO A 73 12.39 -2.12 -9.65
C PRO A 73 13.40 -2.18 -10.80
N LEU A 74 14.01 -3.35 -11.00
CA LEU A 74 14.93 -3.60 -12.11
C LEU A 74 16.11 -2.61 -12.16
N ALA A 75 16.55 -2.06 -11.00
CA ALA A 75 17.50 -0.95 -10.88
C ALA A 75 18.70 -1.04 -11.84
N ASP A 76 19.31 -2.21 -11.94
CA ASP A 76 20.53 -2.47 -12.71
C ASP A 76 20.30 -2.67 -14.23
N LEU A 77 19.05 -2.74 -14.67
CA LEU A 77 18.68 -2.97 -16.06
C LEU A 77 18.36 -1.65 -16.77
N ARG A 78 18.92 -1.49 -17.97
CA ARG A 78 18.79 -0.27 -18.80
C ARG A 78 18.12 -0.58 -20.12
N GLY A 79 17.38 0.40 -20.65
CA GLY A 79 16.73 0.34 -21.96
C GLY A 79 15.24 0.67 -21.87
N GLY A 80 14.66 1.17 -22.97
CA GLY A 80 13.31 1.72 -22.97
C GLY A 80 12.20 0.72 -22.58
N TRP A 81 12.41 -0.57 -22.81
CA TRP A 81 11.50 -1.60 -22.31
C TRP A 81 11.50 -1.68 -20.78
N PHE A 82 12.69 -1.74 -20.17
CA PHE A 82 12.83 -1.79 -18.70
C PHE A 82 12.32 -0.52 -18.03
N SER A 83 12.50 0.65 -18.66
CA SER A 83 11.92 1.92 -18.17
C SER A 83 10.39 1.85 -18.09
N ARG A 84 9.74 1.41 -19.17
CA ARG A 84 8.26 1.27 -19.19
C ARG A 84 7.75 0.25 -18.17
N VAL A 85 8.45 -0.88 -18.02
CA VAL A 85 8.09 -1.89 -17.01
C VAL A 85 8.26 -1.32 -15.60
N ARG A 86 9.36 -0.62 -15.32
CA ARG A 86 9.61 0.03 -14.03
C ARG A 86 8.51 1.04 -13.69
N GLU A 87 8.13 1.90 -14.64
CA GLU A 87 7.01 2.83 -14.46
C GLU A 87 5.69 2.12 -14.19
N TRP A 88 5.41 1.01 -14.89
CA TRP A 88 4.21 0.21 -14.65
C TRP A 88 4.21 -0.43 -13.25
N ILE A 89 5.34 -0.97 -12.81
CA ILE A 89 5.52 -1.53 -11.47
C ILE A 89 5.35 -0.43 -10.40
N GLU A 90 6.00 0.72 -10.54
CA GLU A 90 5.87 1.84 -9.58
C GLU A 90 4.43 2.36 -9.45
N ARG A 91 3.67 2.42 -10.55
CA ARG A 91 2.23 2.77 -10.47
C ARG A 91 1.45 1.81 -9.58
N ARG A 92 1.71 0.50 -9.68
CA ARG A 92 1.07 -0.53 -8.83
C ARG A 92 1.44 -0.37 -7.36
N ARG A 93 2.70 0.03 -7.08
CA ARG A 93 3.14 0.36 -5.72
C ARG A 93 2.34 1.51 -5.13
N LEU A 94 2.17 2.59 -5.90
CA LEU A 94 1.43 3.78 -5.48
C LEU A 94 -0.06 3.48 -5.24
N GLU A 95 -0.66 2.66 -6.10
CA GLU A 95 -2.03 2.16 -5.91
C GLU A 95 -2.15 1.36 -4.61
N ALA A 96 -1.23 0.42 -4.37
CA ALA A 96 -1.23 -0.38 -3.14
C ALA A 96 -0.99 0.44 -1.87
N LEU A 97 -0.09 1.42 -1.91
CA LEU A 97 0.11 2.37 -0.81
C LEU A 97 -1.17 3.15 -0.52
N SER A 98 -1.84 3.66 -1.55
CA SER A 98 -3.11 4.37 -1.41
C SER A 98 -4.22 3.47 -0.84
N GLU A 99 -4.32 2.22 -1.30
CA GLU A 99 -5.24 1.22 -0.73
C GLU A 99 -4.94 0.91 0.74
N TRP A 100 -3.68 0.74 1.10
CA TRP A 100 -3.24 0.50 2.47
C TRP A 100 -3.57 1.68 3.38
N ALA A 101 -3.25 2.91 2.95
CA ALA A 101 -3.57 4.12 3.71
C ALA A 101 -5.07 4.25 3.97
N ARG A 102 -5.93 4.01 2.97
CA ARG A 102 -7.39 4.00 3.17
C ARG A 102 -7.82 2.99 4.24
N THR A 103 -7.21 1.82 4.29
CA THR A 103 -7.50 0.81 5.32
C THR A 103 -7.03 1.27 6.71
N GLU A 104 -5.81 1.77 6.83
CA GLU A 104 -5.29 2.27 8.12
C GLU A 104 -6.12 3.45 8.66
N LEU A 105 -6.60 4.33 7.77
CA LEU A 105 -7.48 5.43 8.16
C LEU A 105 -8.84 4.93 8.67
N ARG A 106 -9.44 3.90 8.05
CA ARG A 106 -10.66 3.26 8.58
C ARG A 106 -10.43 2.60 9.94
N LEU A 107 -9.23 2.09 10.19
CA LEU A 107 -8.81 1.55 11.49
C LEU A 107 -8.49 2.63 12.53
N GLY A 108 -8.59 3.92 12.17
CA GLY A 108 -8.27 5.03 13.08
C GLY A 108 -6.77 5.17 13.37
N ARG A 109 -5.90 4.82 12.41
CA ARG A 109 -4.43 4.84 12.54
C ARG A 109 -3.76 5.86 11.62
N PRO A 110 -4.09 7.16 11.72
CA PRO A 110 -3.55 8.19 10.81
C PRO A 110 -2.04 8.40 10.97
N LEU A 111 -1.48 8.22 12.17
CA LEU A 111 -0.05 8.40 12.42
C LEU A 111 0.79 7.39 11.62
N THR A 112 0.33 6.14 11.52
CA THR A 112 0.98 5.10 10.71
C THR A 112 1.10 5.51 9.24
N VAL A 113 0.05 6.15 8.69
CA VAL A 113 0.04 6.64 7.31
C VAL A 113 1.03 7.80 7.13
N ILE A 114 1.03 8.76 8.06
CA ILE A 114 1.93 9.93 8.01
C ILE A 114 3.40 9.49 8.02
N GLU A 115 3.76 8.55 8.90
CA GLU A 115 5.12 8.04 9.01
C GLU A 115 5.59 7.34 7.73
N GLU A 116 4.75 6.50 7.14
CA GLU A 116 5.10 5.76 5.93
C GLU A 116 5.21 6.70 4.71
N PHE A 117 4.34 7.71 4.61
CA PHE A 117 4.19 8.50 3.38
C PHE A 117 5.19 9.65 3.25
N GLY A 118 5.86 10.06 4.34
CA GLY A 118 6.83 11.17 4.31
C GLY A 118 7.94 10.97 3.27
N LYS A 119 8.47 9.75 3.14
CA LYS A 119 9.48 9.42 2.11
C LYS A 119 8.86 9.33 0.71
N VAL A 120 7.68 8.71 0.60
CA VAL A 120 7.00 8.50 -0.69
C VAL A 120 6.68 9.82 -1.38
N VAL A 121 6.19 10.82 -0.66
CA VAL A 121 5.89 12.15 -1.25
C VAL A 121 7.15 12.89 -1.71
N THR A 122 8.28 12.61 -1.09
CA THR A 122 9.58 13.16 -1.52
C THR A 122 10.06 12.51 -2.81
N GLU A 123 9.88 11.18 -2.93
CA GLU A 123 10.27 10.40 -4.10
C GLU A 123 9.31 10.59 -5.28
N GLN A 124 8.02 10.79 -5.01
CA GLN A 124 6.93 10.83 -5.99
C GLN A 124 6.06 12.09 -5.77
N PRO A 125 6.60 13.29 -6.05
CA PRO A 125 5.95 14.56 -5.73
C PRO A 125 4.67 14.84 -6.53
N PHE A 126 4.42 14.09 -7.61
CA PHE A 126 3.22 14.20 -8.45
C PHE A 126 2.20 13.07 -8.21
N ALA A 127 2.43 12.20 -7.22
CA ALA A 127 1.50 11.13 -6.88
C ALA A 127 0.30 11.69 -6.10
N GLU A 128 -0.66 12.29 -6.81
CA GLU A 128 -1.83 12.93 -6.22
C GLU A 128 -2.62 12.02 -5.27
N SER A 129 -2.72 10.72 -5.58
CA SER A 129 -3.40 9.75 -4.72
C SER A 129 -2.71 9.55 -3.36
N ILE A 130 -1.38 9.67 -3.31
CA ILE A 130 -0.60 9.60 -2.06
C ILE A 130 -0.78 10.90 -1.28
N ILE A 131 -0.70 12.03 -1.97
CA ILE A 131 -0.90 13.36 -1.38
C ILE A 131 -2.30 13.43 -0.74
N GLU A 132 -3.33 12.99 -1.46
CA GLU A 132 -4.71 12.94 -0.97
C GLU A 132 -4.85 12.15 0.34
N GLN A 133 -4.27 10.95 0.41
CA GLN A 133 -4.33 10.13 1.63
C GLN A 133 -3.52 10.76 2.78
N LEU A 134 -2.42 11.44 2.49
CA LEU A 134 -1.65 12.16 3.51
C LEU A 134 -2.41 13.38 4.04
N LEU A 135 -3.14 14.11 3.19
CA LEU A 135 -4.03 15.19 3.63
C LEU A 135 -5.10 14.67 4.60
N LEU A 136 -5.76 13.55 4.25
CA LEU A 136 -6.75 12.92 5.12
C LEU A 136 -6.12 12.47 6.44
N ALA A 137 -4.95 11.82 6.39
CA ALA A 137 -4.25 11.37 7.59
C ALA A 137 -3.88 12.51 8.53
N LEU A 138 -3.33 13.61 7.99
CA LEU A 138 -3.00 14.81 8.76
C LEU A 138 -4.25 15.42 9.42
N SER A 139 -5.35 15.53 8.68
CA SER A 139 -6.61 16.05 9.23
C SER A 139 -7.18 15.14 10.33
N HIS A 140 -7.20 13.82 10.14
CA HIS A 140 -7.64 12.88 11.18
C HIS A 140 -6.71 12.89 12.42
N ALA A 141 -5.44 13.23 12.25
CA ALA A 141 -4.49 13.39 13.34
C ALA A 141 -4.59 14.75 14.05
N GLY A 142 -5.56 15.61 13.71
CA GLY A 142 -5.72 16.93 14.29
C GLY A 142 -4.67 17.95 13.81
N ARG A 143 -4.09 17.74 12.62
CA ARG A 143 -3.07 18.59 12.01
C ARG A 143 -3.56 19.22 10.68
N PRO A 144 -4.74 19.87 10.64
CA PRO A 144 -5.32 20.37 9.39
C PRO A 144 -4.47 21.47 8.72
N MET A 145 -3.77 22.30 9.51
CA MET A 145 -2.88 23.34 8.96
C MET A 145 -1.76 22.73 8.11
N GLU A 146 -1.14 21.64 8.59
CA GLU A 146 -0.09 20.94 7.85
C GLU A 146 -0.65 20.27 6.58
N ALA A 147 -1.90 19.81 6.61
CA ALA A 147 -2.58 19.32 5.42
C ALA A 147 -2.74 20.45 4.38
N LEU A 148 -3.23 21.63 4.79
CA LEU A 148 -3.41 22.77 3.89
C LEU A 148 -2.07 23.25 3.29
N GLU A 149 -1.00 23.28 4.09
CA GLU A 149 0.35 23.59 3.61
C GLU A 149 0.86 22.58 2.58
N LEU A 150 0.64 21.28 2.84
CA LEU A 150 0.99 20.21 1.90
C LEU A 150 0.24 20.37 0.58
N TYR A 151 -1.07 20.63 0.61
CA TYR A 151 -1.85 20.86 -0.60
C TYR A 151 -1.35 22.08 -1.38
N ALA A 152 -1.11 23.20 -0.71
CA ALA A 152 -0.58 24.41 -1.35
C ALA A 152 0.78 24.17 -2.01
N SER A 153 1.65 23.40 -1.37
CA SER A 153 2.94 22.98 -1.92
C SER A 153 2.78 22.08 -3.15
N ALA A 154 1.92 21.07 -3.07
CA ALA A 154 1.62 20.16 -4.18
C ALA A 154 1.02 20.90 -5.39
N ARG A 155 0.05 21.77 -5.15
CA ARG A 155 -0.58 22.59 -6.20
C ARG A 155 0.44 23.44 -6.93
N ARG A 156 1.30 24.17 -6.20
CA ARG A 156 2.37 24.98 -6.82
C ARG A 156 3.23 24.12 -7.73
N ARG A 157 3.70 22.96 -7.25
CA ARG A 157 4.52 22.04 -8.05
C ARG A 157 3.83 21.57 -9.33
N ILE A 158 2.55 21.20 -9.26
CA ILE A 158 1.79 20.72 -10.44
C ILE A 158 1.61 21.86 -11.44
N VAL A 159 1.21 23.05 -10.98
CA VAL A 159 1.05 24.24 -11.84
C VAL A 159 2.37 24.61 -12.49
N ASP A 160 3.47 24.66 -11.73
CA ASP A 160 4.78 25.04 -12.24
C ASP A 160 5.34 24.02 -13.24
N ALA A 161 5.08 22.72 -13.03
CA ALA A 161 5.64 21.66 -13.87
C ALA A 161 4.87 21.44 -15.18
N ILE A 162 3.53 21.51 -15.16
CA ILE A 162 2.69 21.13 -16.30
C ILE A 162 1.58 22.14 -16.63
N GLY A 163 1.48 23.27 -15.91
CA GLY A 163 0.48 24.31 -16.17
C GLY A 163 -0.95 23.90 -15.85
N ALA A 164 -1.14 22.80 -15.11
CA ALA A 164 -2.45 22.25 -14.78
C ALA A 164 -2.81 22.44 -13.30
N GLU A 165 -4.10 22.39 -12.99
CA GLU A 165 -4.58 22.33 -11.62
C GLU A 165 -4.54 20.89 -11.07
N PRO A 166 -4.50 20.71 -9.74
CA PRO A 166 -4.68 19.40 -9.12
C PRO A 166 -6.00 18.75 -9.55
N GLY A 167 -5.98 17.42 -9.63
CA GLY A 167 -7.12 16.62 -10.02
C GLY A 167 -8.34 16.81 -9.10
N PRO A 168 -9.55 16.48 -9.58
CA PRO A 168 -10.79 16.72 -8.84
C PRO A 168 -10.85 16.06 -7.47
N SER A 169 -10.25 14.88 -7.31
CA SER A 169 -10.23 14.16 -6.03
C SER A 169 -9.45 14.91 -4.97
N LEU A 170 -8.22 15.32 -5.30
CA LEU A 170 -7.34 16.06 -4.42
C LEU A 170 -7.93 17.43 -4.04
N ARG A 171 -8.56 18.11 -5.02
CA ARG A 171 -9.29 19.37 -4.78
C ARG A 171 -10.46 19.20 -3.81
N ARG A 172 -11.29 18.17 -3.98
CA ARG A 172 -12.42 17.89 -3.08
C ARG A 172 -11.96 17.62 -1.65
N THR A 173 -10.88 16.85 -1.49
CA THR A 173 -10.30 16.60 -0.16
C THR A 173 -9.85 17.89 0.50
N HIS A 174 -9.17 18.77 -0.24
CA HIS A 174 -8.79 20.09 0.27
C HIS A 174 -10.02 20.95 0.66
N GLU A 175 -11.06 20.98 -0.17
CA GLU A 175 -12.30 21.70 0.16
C GLU A 175 -13.00 21.15 1.42
N ALA A 176 -13.04 19.83 1.59
CA ALA A 176 -13.61 19.20 2.78
C ALA A 176 -12.82 19.56 4.05
N ILE A 177 -11.49 19.68 3.95
CA ILE A 177 -10.63 20.12 5.07
C ILE A 177 -10.94 21.57 5.44
N LEU A 178 -11.07 22.46 4.45
CA LEU A 178 -11.42 23.87 4.69
C LEU A 178 -12.80 24.05 5.35
N ARG A 179 -13.74 23.14 5.09
CA ARG A 179 -15.08 23.15 5.67
C ARG A 179 -15.19 22.39 6.99
N GLU A 180 -14.08 21.82 7.48
CA GLU A 180 -14.06 20.95 8.67
C GLU A 180 -14.98 19.73 8.54
N GLU A 181 -15.21 19.25 7.31
CA GLU A 181 -16.12 18.14 6.98
C GLU A 181 -15.44 16.76 7.08
N ILE A 182 -14.14 16.72 7.44
CA ILE A 182 -13.42 15.46 7.67
C ILE A 182 -13.78 14.95 9.07
N GLU A 183 -14.74 14.03 9.14
CA GLU A 183 -15.09 13.38 10.40
C GLU A 183 -13.86 12.66 10.98
N ILE A 184 -13.42 13.07 12.17
CA ILE A 184 -12.38 12.36 12.91
C ILE A 184 -12.95 10.98 13.25
N ALA A 185 -12.43 9.92 12.62
CA ALA A 185 -12.84 8.56 12.90
C ALA A 185 -12.61 8.28 14.39
N ARG A 186 -13.69 8.34 15.19
CA ARG A 186 -13.65 7.87 16.56
C ARG A 186 -13.52 6.35 16.48
N PRO A 187 -12.53 5.73 17.16
CA PRO A 187 -12.38 4.29 17.13
C PRO A 187 -13.70 3.67 17.59
N ALA A 188 -14.24 2.76 16.78
CA ALA A 188 -15.44 2.02 17.14
C ALA A 188 -15.19 1.38 18.51
N ARG A 189 -15.93 1.82 19.53
CA ARG A 189 -15.88 1.19 20.84
C ARG A 189 -16.30 -0.26 20.64
N THR A 190 -15.36 -1.19 20.70
CA THR A 190 -15.66 -2.60 20.85
C THR A 190 -16.50 -2.72 22.11
N HIS A 191 -17.81 -2.91 21.96
CA HIS A 191 -18.66 -3.32 23.05
C HIS A 191 -18.22 -4.71 23.46
N GLN A 192 -17.27 -4.77 24.39
CA GLN A 192 -16.99 -5.96 25.16
C GLN A 192 -18.23 -6.20 26.00
N ARG A 193 -19.17 -7.01 25.48
CA ARG A 193 -20.21 -7.65 26.28
C ARG A 193 -19.48 -8.49 27.31
N VAL A 194 -19.20 -7.89 28.46
CA VAL A 194 -18.93 -8.62 29.69
C VAL A 194 -20.20 -9.42 29.92
N LEU A 195 -20.15 -10.71 29.55
CA LEU A 195 -21.05 -11.70 30.10
C LEU A 195 -20.63 -11.85 31.56
N THR A 196 -21.13 -10.94 32.41
CA THR A 196 -21.17 -11.19 33.85
C THR A 196 -22.15 -12.34 34.01
N GLY A 197 -21.58 -13.55 34.09
CA GLY A 197 -22.31 -14.73 34.52
C GLY A 197 -22.94 -14.40 35.86
N LEU A 198 -24.27 -14.48 35.90
CA LEU A 198 -25.03 -14.40 37.13
C LEU A 198 -24.64 -15.60 38.00
N ASP A 199 -24.18 -15.23 39.18
CA ASP A 199 -23.87 -16.04 40.34
C ASP A 199 -25.17 -16.72 40.81
N GLU A 200 -25.47 -17.93 40.31
CA GLU A 200 -26.47 -18.81 40.92
C GLU A 200 -25.76 -19.77 41.87
N GLY A 201 -25.58 -19.32 43.11
CA GLY A 201 -24.97 -20.07 44.19
C GLY A 201 -25.43 -19.62 45.56
N LEU A 202 -26.54 -20.20 46.03
CA LEU A 202 -26.82 -20.54 47.43
C LEU A 202 -27.02 -19.40 48.45
N SER A 203 -28.26 -19.24 48.92
CA SER A 203 -28.47 -19.07 50.37
C SER A 203 -29.71 -19.82 50.83
N VAL A 204 -29.46 -20.66 51.82
CA VAL A 204 -30.35 -21.59 52.52
C VAL A 204 -30.88 -20.91 53.79
N SER A 205 -32.18 -21.16 54.07
CA SER A 205 -32.85 -21.12 55.40
C SER A 205 -33.00 -19.78 56.15
N PRO A 206 -33.90 -19.66 57.16
CA PRO A 206 -34.21 -20.61 58.24
C PRO A 206 -35.20 -21.73 57.89
#